data_AF-A0A353BH41-F1
#
_entry.id   AF-A0A353BH41-F1
#
_cell.length_a   1.000
_cell.length_b   1.000
_cell.length_c   1.000
_cell.angle_alpha   90.00
_cell.angle_beta   90.00
_cell.angle_gamma   90.00
#
_symmetry.space_group_name_H-M   'P 1'
#
loop_
_entity.id
_entity.type
_entity.pdbx_description
1 polymer ?
#
loop_
_entity_poly.entity_id
_entity_poly.type
_entity_poly.pdbx_seq_one_letter_code
_entity_poly.pdbx_strand_id
1 'polypeptide(L)'
;MADKTLYALEKARVPALLKKLMDGRSEVWGPVDGENRDTFFGRLGSPEDLAADYVNGYLGPKRYAFPQTETLFGFRKKGGEIEISEPEIRGPTVIWGIRPCDMSAVNYFDSFFGLGMKSGPDWKPGENLPDPLYQARRDRAVFVTLACNKAGPKCFCVCTDTGPFLSKGFDVQLCDLGDRFWVEIGSDKGAKFISDHKEFFGPGSGADKSERRKLEAEAEKTFLEPISFFAKAMRRMDQGKLDRKFWDKVAGYCIGCGGCIYVCPMCSCFDVDDVKAGETEGARVRSWDTCDFAGFTREV
;
A
#
# COMPACT_ATOMS: atom_id res chain seq x y z
N MET A 1 26.64 1.13 15.48
CA MET A 1 25.67 2.07 14.90
C MET A 1 26.38 2.79 13.78
N ALA A 2 26.27 2.30 12.55
CA ALA A 2 26.90 2.95 11.40
C ALA A 2 26.32 4.37 11.26
N ASP A 3 27.19 5.33 11.04
CA ASP A 3 26.84 6.72 10.77
C ASP A 3 25.88 6.72 9.57
N LYS A 4 24.58 6.86 9.82
CA LYS A 4 23.57 6.84 8.77
C LYS A 4 23.85 8.09 7.94
N THR A 5 24.38 7.91 6.73
CA THR A 5 24.51 9.00 5.77
C THR A 5 23.15 9.68 5.65
N LEU A 6 23.13 10.97 5.98
CA LEU A 6 21.94 11.79 5.94
C LEU A 6 21.75 12.23 4.49
N TYR A 7 20.53 12.14 3.97
CA TYR A 7 20.24 12.52 2.59
C TYR A 7 19.17 13.61 2.54
N ALA A 8 19.28 14.47 1.53
CA ALA A 8 18.28 15.45 1.15
C ALA A 8 17.95 15.32 -0.34
N LEU A 9 16.70 15.60 -0.68
CA LEU A 9 16.23 15.64 -2.07
C LEU A 9 15.53 16.98 -2.32
N GLU A 10 16.14 17.82 -3.17
CA GLU A 10 15.52 19.06 -3.61
C GLU A 10 14.20 18.78 -4.34
N LYS A 11 13.11 19.45 -3.97
CA LYS A 11 11.79 19.22 -4.59
C LYS A 11 11.80 19.48 -6.09
N ALA A 12 12.55 20.51 -6.50
CA ALA A 12 12.73 20.88 -7.91
C ALA A 12 13.34 19.74 -8.76
N ARG A 13 13.96 18.73 -8.13
CA ARG A 13 14.58 17.59 -8.81
C ARG A 13 13.68 16.36 -8.88
N VAL A 14 12.54 16.34 -8.19
CA VAL A 14 11.59 15.23 -8.22
C VAL A 14 11.11 14.93 -9.64
N PRO A 15 10.66 15.90 -10.47
CA PRO A 15 10.19 15.60 -11.81
C PRO A 15 11.26 14.92 -12.67
N ALA A 16 12.51 15.36 -12.56
CA ALA A 16 13.63 14.77 -13.28
C ALA A 16 13.99 13.35 -12.80
N LEU A 17 13.86 13.08 -11.49
CA LEU A 17 14.02 11.73 -10.94
C LEU A 17 12.91 10.80 -11.45
N LEU A 18 11.64 11.21 -11.37
CA LEU A 18 10.51 10.42 -11.87
C LEU A 18 10.67 10.13 -13.37
N LYS A 19 11.05 11.13 -14.16
CA LYS A 19 11.33 10.96 -15.58
C LYS A 19 12.42 9.92 -15.81
N LYS A 20 13.53 9.98 -15.07
CA LYS A 20 14.62 9.00 -15.18
C LYS A 20 14.15 7.58 -14.86
N LEU A 21 13.31 7.42 -13.82
CA LEU A 21 12.75 6.12 -13.45
C LEU A 21 11.88 5.54 -14.58
N MET A 22 11.02 6.37 -15.17
CA MET A 22 10.14 5.99 -16.28
C MET A 22 10.93 5.65 -17.55
N ASP A 23 11.92 6.49 -17.92
CA ASP A 23 12.82 6.25 -19.06
C ASP A 23 13.64 4.96 -18.87
N GLY A 24 13.97 4.62 -17.61
CA GLY A 24 14.60 3.38 -17.21
C GLY A 24 13.69 2.14 -17.26
N ARG A 25 12.45 2.28 -17.73
CA ARG A 25 11.40 1.25 -17.80
C ARG A 25 10.88 0.76 -16.46
N SER A 26 11.07 1.52 -15.38
CA SER A 26 10.37 1.26 -14.12
C SER A 26 8.92 1.71 -14.23
N GLU A 27 7.99 0.94 -13.68
CA GLU A 27 6.66 1.47 -13.38
C GLU A 27 6.77 2.46 -12.22
N VAL A 28 6.13 3.61 -12.33
CA VAL A 28 6.03 4.58 -11.24
C VAL A 28 4.57 4.75 -10.86
N TRP A 29 4.27 4.57 -9.59
CA TRP A 29 2.95 4.79 -9.02
C TRP A 29 3.01 5.89 -7.97
N GLY A 30 1.93 6.63 -7.81
CA GLY A 30 1.84 7.73 -6.87
C GLY A 30 0.43 8.31 -6.78
N PRO A 31 0.24 9.34 -5.94
CA PRO A 31 -0.97 10.13 -5.91
C PRO A 31 -1.13 10.88 -7.25
N VAL A 32 -2.31 10.79 -7.84
CA VAL A 32 -2.70 11.43 -9.10
C VAL A 32 -4.00 12.19 -8.86
N ASP A 33 -4.07 13.42 -9.34
CA ASP A 33 -5.29 14.21 -9.31
C ASP A 33 -6.28 13.67 -10.36
N GLY A 34 -7.45 13.28 -9.89
CA GLY A 34 -8.58 12.94 -10.74
C GLY A 34 -9.46 14.14 -11.04
N GLU A 35 -10.59 13.87 -11.68
CA GLU A 35 -11.59 14.88 -11.94
C GLU A 35 -12.18 15.42 -10.62
N ASN A 36 -12.59 16.69 -10.60
CA ASN A 36 -13.31 17.33 -9.47
C ASN A 36 -12.55 17.45 -8.13
N ARG A 37 -11.21 17.46 -8.14
CA ARG A 37 -10.32 17.56 -6.95
C ARG A 37 -10.26 16.29 -6.09
N ASP A 38 -10.69 15.16 -6.63
CA ASP A 38 -10.44 13.88 -6.00
C ASP A 38 -8.99 13.44 -6.29
N THR A 39 -8.31 12.83 -5.33
CA THR A 39 -6.99 12.23 -5.54
C THR A 39 -7.12 10.71 -5.49
N PHE A 40 -6.36 10.00 -6.31
CA PHE A 40 -6.29 8.53 -6.31
C PHE A 40 -4.84 8.08 -6.34
N PHE A 41 -4.55 6.88 -5.84
CA PHE A 41 -3.24 6.27 -6.02
C PHE A 41 -3.22 5.44 -7.31
N GLY A 42 -2.33 5.75 -8.24
CA GLY A 42 -2.31 5.17 -9.58
C GLY A 42 -0.95 5.20 -10.26
N ARG A 43 -0.86 4.59 -11.44
CA ARG A 43 0.33 4.63 -12.30
C ARG A 43 0.43 6.01 -12.95
N LEU A 44 1.62 6.60 -12.94
CA LEU A 44 1.92 7.84 -13.62
C LEU A 44 2.29 7.55 -15.08
N GLY A 45 1.75 8.34 -16.01
CA GLY A 45 2.13 8.39 -17.41
C GLY A 45 3.28 9.37 -17.66
N SER A 46 3.34 10.46 -16.89
CA SER A 46 4.45 11.41 -16.88
C SER A 46 4.69 11.97 -15.46
N PRO A 47 5.82 12.67 -15.22
CA PRO A 47 6.10 13.28 -13.92
C PRO A 47 5.05 14.31 -13.47
N GLU A 48 4.40 14.98 -14.42
CA GLU A 48 3.37 16.00 -14.18
C GLU A 48 2.06 15.42 -13.66
N ASP A 49 1.84 14.11 -13.82
CA ASP A 49 0.67 13.41 -13.27
C ASP A 49 0.71 13.30 -11.74
N LEU A 50 1.89 13.50 -11.12
CA LEU A 50 2.04 13.43 -9.67
C LEU A 50 1.32 14.61 -9.00
N ALA A 51 0.34 14.32 -8.16
CA ALA A 51 -0.37 15.33 -7.38
C ALA A 51 0.60 16.14 -6.49
N ALA A 52 0.51 17.47 -6.55
CA ALA A 52 1.39 18.37 -5.81
C ALA A 52 1.05 18.45 -4.32
N ASP A 53 -0.23 18.37 -3.97
CA ASP A 53 -0.74 18.34 -2.59
C ASP A 53 -1.92 17.37 -2.50
N TYR A 54 -1.93 16.54 -1.45
CA TYR A 54 -2.97 15.55 -1.20
C TYR A 54 -2.89 15.10 0.26
N VAL A 55 -4.01 14.68 0.83
CA VAL A 55 -4.01 13.99 2.14
C VAL A 55 -3.81 12.50 1.90
N ASN A 56 -4.85 11.80 1.46
CA ASN A 56 -4.84 10.43 0.96
C ASN A 56 -5.76 10.37 -0.25
N GLY A 57 -5.50 9.43 -1.17
CA GLY A 57 -6.43 9.16 -2.25
C GLY A 57 -7.65 8.36 -1.78
N TYR A 58 -8.78 8.48 -2.46
CA TYR A 58 -9.97 7.65 -2.19
C TYR A 58 -9.69 6.16 -2.37
N LEU A 59 -8.89 5.85 -3.39
CA LEU A 59 -8.35 4.52 -3.62
C LEU A 59 -6.85 4.56 -3.32
N GLY A 60 -6.47 3.89 -2.23
CA GLY A 60 -5.08 3.77 -1.81
C GLY A 60 -4.27 2.77 -2.65
N PRO A 61 -3.02 2.49 -2.24
CA PRO A 61 -2.09 1.63 -2.97
C PRO A 61 -2.46 0.14 -2.92
N LYS A 62 -3.59 -0.23 -2.30
CA LYS A 62 -4.17 -1.58 -2.35
C LYS A 62 -4.22 -2.09 -3.79
N ARG A 63 -4.65 -1.26 -4.75
CA ARG A 63 -4.72 -1.61 -6.19
C ARG A 63 -3.38 -1.98 -6.81
N TYR A 64 -2.28 -1.51 -6.23
CA TYR A 64 -0.96 -2.00 -6.58
C TYR A 64 -0.70 -3.32 -5.86
N ALA A 65 -0.65 -3.31 -4.53
CA ALA A 65 -0.23 -4.46 -3.72
C ALA A 65 -1.06 -5.72 -3.98
N PHE A 66 -2.37 -5.57 -4.11
CA PHE A 66 -3.36 -6.60 -4.38
C PHE A 66 -4.34 -6.06 -5.47
N PRO A 67 -4.06 -6.26 -6.77
CA PRO A 67 -4.86 -5.72 -7.86
C PRO A 67 -6.31 -6.19 -7.83
N GLN A 68 -7.22 -5.36 -8.36
CA GLN A 68 -8.66 -5.69 -8.39
C GLN A 68 -8.96 -6.97 -9.16
N THR A 69 -8.23 -7.21 -10.24
CA THR A 69 -8.24 -8.46 -11.00
C THR A 69 -6.80 -8.82 -11.32
N GLU A 70 -6.45 -10.08 -11.13
CA GLU A 70 -5.11 -10.60 -11.36
C GLU A 70 -5.15 -11.99 -11.96
N THR A 71 -4.46 -12.17 -13.09
CA THR A 71 -4.28 -13.49 -13.70
C THR A 71 -3.33 -14.33 -12.85
N LEU A 72 -3.82 -15.49 -12.41
CA LEU A 72 -3.03 -16.49 -11.69
C LEU A 72 -2.19 -17.31 -12.66
N PHE A 73 -2.79 -17.79 -13.75
CA PHE A 73 -2.13 -18.47 -14.86
C PHE A 73 -3.05 -18.53 -16.08
N GLY A 74 -2.44 -18.69 -17.26
CA GLY A 74 -3.15 -19.04 -18.50
C GLY A 74 -3.18 -20.55 -18.70
N PHE A 75 -4.18 -21.04 -19.43
CA PHE A 75 -4.28 -22.44 -19.85
C PHE A 75 -4.67 -22.54 -21.32
N ARG A 76 -4.09 -23.51 -22.03
CA ARG A 76 -4.40 -23.82 -23.43
C ARG A 76 -4.46 -25.33 -23.65
N LYS A 77 -5.53 -25.81 -24.27
CA LYS A 77 -5.65 -27.20 -24.71
C LYS A 77 -5.03 -27.36 -26.10
N LYS A 78 -4.01 -28.20 -26.21
CA LYS A 78 -3.31 -28.48 -27.46
C LYS A 78 -3.00 -29.97 -27.56
N GLY A 79 -3.43 -30.61 -28.65
CA GLY A 79 -3.16 -32.04 -28.86
C GLY A 79 -3.76 -32.99 -27.81
N GLY A 80 -4.76 -32.56 -27.05
CA GLY A 80 -5.35 -33.35 -25.96
C GLY A 80 -4.74 -33.08 -24.58
N GLU A 81 -3.63 -32.33 -24.50
CA GLU A 81 -2.98 -31.92 -23.24
C GLU A 81 -3.34 -30.47 -22.88
N ILE A 82 -3.14 -30.10 -21.61
CA ILE A 82 -3.30 -28.72 -21.11
C ILE A 82 -1.91 -28.13 -20.88
N GLU A 83 -1.56 -27.12 -21.65
CA GLU A 83 -0.39 -26.27 -21.44
C GLU A 83 -0.76 -25.13 -20.47
N ILE A 84 0.03 -24.93 -19.42
CA ILE A 84 -0.12 -23.82 -18.46
C ILE A 84 0.94 -22.75 -18.76
N SER A 85 0.54 -21.48 -18.73
CA SER A 85 1.45 -20.34 -18.88
C SER A 85 1.44 -19.45 -17.64
N GLU A 86 2.62 -19.08 -17.16
CA GLU A 86 2.77 -18.13 -16.06
C GLU A 86 2.34 -16.71 -16.48
N PRO A 87 1.86 -15.89 -15.52
CA PRO A 87 1.54 -14.50 -15.79
C PRO A 87 2.81 -13.69 -16.11
N GLU A 88 2.61 -12.58 -16.83
CA GLU A 88 3.72 -11.72 -17.26
C GLU A 88 4.49 -11.14 -16.07
N ILE A 89 5.81 -11.37 -16.08
CA ILE A 89 6.73 -10.74 -15.13
C ILE A 89 6.89 -9.27 -15.52
N ARG A 90 6.35 -8.36 -14.71
CA ARG A 90 6.60 -6.92 -14.89
C ARG A 90 7.92 -6.48 -14.27
N GLY A 91 8.48 -5.41 -14.82
CA GLY A 91 9.75 -4.82 -14.40
C GLY A 91 9.71 -4.13 -13.03
N PRO A 92 10.83 -3.51 -12.62
CA PRO A 92 10.95 -2.77 -11.36
C PRO A 92 9.84 -1.75 -11.16
N THR A 93 9.43 -1.51 -9.92
CA THR A 93 8.40 -0.53 -9.60
C THR A 93 8.84 0.42 -8.49
N VAL A 94 8.47 1.69 -8.62
CA VAL A 94 8.61 2.68 -7.55
C VAL A 94 7.23 3.16 -7.13
N ILE A 95 6.92 3.02 -5.84
CA ILE A 95 5.69 3.50 -5.21
C ILE A 95 6.04 4.82 -4.50
N TRP A 96 5.79 5.94 -5.18
CA TRP A 96 6.19 7.28 -4.77
C TRP A 96 5.08 8.00 -4.01
N GLY A 97 5.42 8.62 -2.88
CA GLY A 97 4.45 9.41 -2.12
C GLY A 97 3.33 8.56 -1.51
N ILE A 98 3.62 7.33 -1.08
CA ILE A 98 2.67 6.59 -0.26
C ILE A 98 2.61 7.23 1.14
N ARG A 99 1.43 7.40 1.72
CA ARG A 99 1.32 7.90 3.10
C ARG A 99 1.69 6.82 4.11
N PRO A 100 2.22 7.18 5.30
CA PRO A 100 2.54 6.25 6.38
C PRO A 100 1.45 5.23 6.72
N CYS A 101 0.19 5.69 6.78
CA CYS A 101 -0.95 4.84 7.09
C CYS A 101 -1.20 3.80 5.99
N ASP A 102 -1.07 4.20 4.73
CA ASP A 102 -1.20 3.31 3.58
C ASP A 102 -0.02 2.32 3.50
N MET A 103 1.20 2.77 3.79
CA MET A 103 2.37 1.89 3.86
C MET A 103 2.21 0.85 4.99
N SER A 104 1.67 1.25 6.14
CA SER A 104 1.34 0.34 7.23
C SER A 104 0.28 -0.69 6.81
N ALA A 105 -0.69 -0.30 5.98
CA ALA A 105 -1.66 -1.23 5.43
C ALA A 105 -1.04 -2.22 4.43
N VAL A 106 -0.11 -1.76 3.58
CA VAL A 106 0.68 -2.66 2.71
C VAL A 106 1.48 -3.67 3.55
N ASN A 107 2.11 -3.23 4.64
CA ASN A 107 2.82 -4.15 5.55
C ASN A 107 1.88 -5.16 6.22
N TYR A 108 0.62 -4.80 6.45
CA TYR A 108 -0.36 -5.74 6.96
C TYR A 108 -0.73 -6.81 5.93
N PHE A 109 -0.76 -6.48 4.64
CA PHE A 109 -0.94 -7.51 3.60
C PHE A 109 0.18 -8.56 3.61
N ASP A 110 1.39 -8.20 4.02
CA ASP A 110 2.48 -9.17 4.20
C ASP A 110 2.08 -10.26 5.21
N SER A 111 1.20 -9.98 6.19
CA SER A 111 0.73 -10.98 7.15
C SER A 111 -0.16 -12.07 6.56
N PHE A 112 -0.90 -11.75 5.50
CA PHE A 112 -1.79 -12.69 4.81
C PHE A 112 -1.12 -13.27 3.56
N PHE A 113 -0.70 -12.41 2.63
CA PHE A 113 -0.11 -12.81 1.36
C PHE A 113 1.39 -13.13 1.46
N GLY A 114 2.14 -12.53 2.39
CA GLY A 114 3.58 -12.78 2.52
C GLY A 114 3.91 -13.96 3.44
N LEU A 115 3.20 -14.11 4.56
CA LEU A 115 3.38 -15.24 5.47
C LEU A 115 2.52 -16.45 5.06
N GLY A 116 1.43 -16.23 4.32
CA GLY A 116 0.48 -17.27 3.94
C GLY A 116 -0.57 -17.58 4.99
N MET A 117 -1.56 -18.40 4.61
CA MET A 117 -2.58 -18.91 5.52
C MET A 117 -1.94 -19.77 6.61
N LYS A 118 -2.44 -19.66 7.85
CA LYS A 118 -2.03 -20.49 8.99
C LYS A 118 -2.92 -21.73 9.17
N SER A 119 -3.52 -22.18 8.08
CA SER A 119 -4.50 -23.26 8.01
C SER A 119 -4.67 -23.70 6.55
N GLY A 120 -5.19 -24.90 6.34
CA GLY A 120 -5.39 -25.49 5.02
C GLY A 120 -4.64 -26.81 4.84
N PRO A 121 -4.95 -27.58 3.77
CA PRO A 121 -4.36 -28.89 3.55
C PRO A 121 -2.86 -28.84 3.30
N ASP A 122 -2.36 -27.74 2.73
CA ASP A 122 -0.95 -27.56 2.37
C ASP A 122 -0.16 -26.79 3.43
N TRP A 123 -0.82 -26.27 4.48
CA TRP A 123 -0.15 -25.54 5.55
C TRP A 123 0.47 -26.49 6.58
N LYS A 124 1.72 -26.22 6.95
CA LYS A 124 2.43 -26.89 8.05
C LYS A 124 2.81 -25.89 9.14
N PRO A 125 2.68 -26.26 10.42
CA PRO A 125 3.10 -25.39 11.52
C PRO A 125 4.55 -24.92 11.38
N GLY A 126 4.76 -23.61 11.34
CA GLY A 126 6.10 -23.00 11.23
C GLY A 126 6.58 -22.76 9.79
N GLU A 127 5.83 -23.19 8.77
CA GLU A 127 6.13 -22.87 7.37
C GLU A 127 5.30 -21.68 6.89
N ASN A 128 5.94 -20.77 6.15
CA ASN A 128 5.25 -19.70 5.44
C ASN A 128 4.81 -20.22 4.06
N LEU A 129 3.62 -19.81 3.62
CA LEU A 129 3.08 -20.12 2.29
C LEU A 129 2.77 -18.82 1.53
N PRO A 130 3.78 -18.05 1.13
CA PRO A 130 3.58 -16.78 0.45
C PRO A 130 2.82 -16.96 -0.86
N ASP A 131 1.93 -16.02 -1.16
CA ASP A 131 1.36 -15.87 -2.48
C ASP A 131 2.45 -15.43 -3.46
N PRO A 132 2.77 -16.22 -4.49
CA PRO A 132 3.93 -15.97 -5.34
C PRO A 132 3.81 -14.67 -6.14
N LEU A 133 2.60 -14.29 -6.54
CA LEU A 133 2.39 -13.09 -7.35
C LEU A 133 2.45 -11.81 -6.51
N TYR A 134 1.88 -11.85 -5.30
CA TYR A 134 2.04 -10.81 -4.30
C TYR A 134 3.51 -10.62 -3.96
N GLN A 135 4.23 -11.70 -3.63
CA GLN A 135 5.63 -11.65 -3.22
C GLN A 135 6.50 -11.07 -4.35
N ALA A 136 6.35 -11.55 -5.58
CA ALA A 136 7.07 -11.02 -6.74
C ALA A 136 6.83 -9.51 -6.94
N ARG A 137 5.59 -9.05 -6.74
CA ARG A 137 5.25 -7.62 -6.79
C ARG A 137 5.86 -6.84 -5.64
N ARG A 138 5.78 -7.37 -4.42
CA ARG A 138 6.31 -6.76 -3.19
C ARG A 138 7.84 -6.61 -3.25
N ASP A 139 8.53 -7.59 -3.84
CA ASP A 139 9.99 -7.63 -3.94
C ASP A 139 10.55 -6.65 -4.96
N ARG A 140 9.93 -6.57 -6.15
CA ARG A 140 10.38 -5.64 -7.21
C ARG A 140 10.05 -4.17 -6.93
N ALA A 141 9.22 -3.91 -5.92
CA ALA A 141 8.77 -2.56 -5.57
C ALA A 141 9.68 -1.91 -4.53
N VAL A 142 10.02 -0.64 -4.75
CA VAL A 142 10.57 0.26 -3.74
C VAL A 142 9.49 1.23 -3.30
N PHE A 143 9.21 1.26 -1.99
CA PHE A 143 8.20 2.15 -1.40
C PHE A 143 8.84 3.42 -0.82
N VAL A 144 8.59 4.55 -1.49
CA VAL A 144 9.00 5.89 -1.07
C VAL A 144 7.83 6.56 -0.37
N THR A 145 7.84 6.48 0.96
CA THR A 145 6.81 7.05 1.84
C THR A 145 6.99 8.56 1.97
N LEU A 146 5.90 9.33 1.97
CA LEU A 146 5.91 10.76 2.30
C LEU A 146 5.20 11.00 3.62
N ALA A 147 5.98 11.33 4.67
CA ALA A 147 5.46 11.64 5.98
C ALA A 147 4.49 12.83 5.95
N CYS A 148 3.54 12.85 6.89
CA CYS A 148 2.53 13.90 6.97
C CYS A 148 2.92 14.94 8.01
N ASN A 149 3.31 16.14 7.57
CA ASN A 149 3.58 17.25 8.50
C ASN A 149 2.30 17.80 9.15
N LYS A 150 1.13 17.50 8.58
CA LYS A 150 -0.17 17.94 9.08
C LYS A 150 -1.23 16.88 8.82
N ALA A 151 -2.06 16.60 9.83
CA ALA A 151 -3.19 15.71 9.72
C ALA A 151 -4.33 16.34 8.90
N GLY A 152 -5.00 15.51 8.11
CA GLY A 152 -6.27 15.88 7.49
C GLY A 152 -7.43 15.85 8.50
N PRO A 153 -8.60 16.43 8.16
CA PRO A 153 -9.73 16.57 9.09
C PRO A 153 -10.32 15.26 9.62
N LYS A 154 -10.08 14.14 8.92
CA LYS A 154 -10.59 12.81 9.28
C LYS A 154 -9.48 11.81 9.61
N CYS A 155 -8.23 12.28 9.75
CA CYS A 155 -7.10 11.39 9.99
C CYS A 155 -7.12 10.88 11.44
N PHE A 156 -6.72 9.61 11.62
CA PHE A 156 -6.65 8.94 12.93
C PHE A 156 -5.45 7.99 13.02
N CYS A 157 -4.43 8.13 12.17
CA CYS A 157 -3.32 7.16 12.10
C CYS A 157 -2.55 7.04 13.42
N VAL A 158 -2.47 8.11 14.22
CA VAL A 158 -1.92 8.11 15.59
C VAL A 158 -2.63 7.14 16.53
N CYS A 159 -3.93 6.87 16.30
CA CYS A 159 -4.69 5.93 17.12
C CYS A 159 -4.42 4.47 16.79
N THR A 160 -3.68 4.22 15.70
CA THR A 160 -3.42 2.90 15.14
C THR A 160 -1.92 2.62 15.01
N ASP A 161 -1.07 3.51 15.52
CA ASP A 161 0.39 3.44 15.40
C ASP A 161 0.89 3.32 13.94
N THR A 162 0.21 3.99 13.00
CA THR A 162 0.49 3.91 11.55
C THR A 162 1.00 5.21 10.93
N GLY A 163 1.36 6.21 11.75
CA GLY A 163 1.83 7.52 11.29
C GLY A 163 1.63 8.60 12.37
N PRO A 164 1.89 9.88 12.07
CA PRO A 164 2.11 10.48 10.75
C PRO A 164 3.54 10.35 10.19
N PHE A 165 4.45 9.74 10.95
CA PHE A 165 5.81 9.37 10.56
C PHE A 165 6.02 7.91 10.95
N LEU A 166 6.70 7.13 10.10
CA LEU A 166 7.02 5.74 10.41
C LEU A 166 8.39 5.64 11.07
N SER A 167 8.50 4.72 12.04
CA SER A 167 9.77 4.31 12.64
C SER A 167 10.38 3.08 11.97
N LYS A 168 9.58 2.30 11.24
CA LYS A 168 9.96 1.06 10.54
C LYS A 168 8.95 0.71 9.45
N GLY A 169 9.27 -0.29 8.63
CA GLY A 169 8.33 -0.85 7.63
C GLY A 169 8.20 0.01 6.37
N PHE A 170 9.26 0.70 5.96
CA PHE A 170 9.33 1.47 4.72
C PHE A 170 10.71 1.30 4.08
N ASP A 171 10.83 1.54 2.77
CA ASP A 171 12.14 1.50 2.10
C ASP A 171 12.84 2.86 2.18
N VAL A 172 12.13 3.93 1.79
CA VAL A 172 12.57 5.32 1.93
C VAL A 172 11.44 6.14 2.53
N GLN A 173 11.73 7.01 3.49
CA GLN A 173 10.77 7.98 4.02
C GLN A 173 11.25 9.41 3.75
N LEU A 174 10.39 10.20 3.13
CA LEU A 174 10.57 11.61 2.86
C LEU A 174 9.83 12.43 3.93
N CYS A 175 10.47 13.47 4.45
CA CYS A 175 9.82 14.51 5.26
C CYS A 175 9.98 15.84 4.54
N ASP A 176 8.87 16.52 4.29
CA ASP A 176 8.85 17.80 3.59
C ASP A 176 9.39 18.92 4.49
N LEU A 177 10.49 19.56 4.08
CA LEU A 177 11.10 20.69 4.80
C LEU A 177 10.86 22.05 4.10
N GLY A 178 9.98 22.10 3.10
CA GLY A 178 9.71 23.30 2.30
C GLY A 178 10.25 23.18 0.88
N ASP A 179 11.51 23.54 0.65
CA ASP A 179 12.18 23.49 -0.67
C ASP A 179 12.78 22.11 -1.00
N ARG A 180 13.03 21.29 0.02
CA ARG A 180 13.61 19.96 -0.07
C ARG A 180 12.90 18.96 0.83
N PHE A 181 13.16 17.69 0.59
CA PHE A 181 12.81 16.59 1.48
C PHE A 181 14.03 16.17 2.29
N TRP A 182 13.85 15.95 3.58
CA TRP A 182 14.69 15.07 4.37
C TRP A 182 14.43 13.61 3.98
N VAL A 183 15.48 12.82 3.81
CA VAL A 183 15.38 11.44 3.31
C VAL A 183 15.95 10.45 4.32
N GLU A 184 15.11 9.53 4.77
CA GLU A 184 15.45 8.44 5.69
C GLU A 184 15.43 7.10 4.96
N ILE A 185 16.50 6.32 5.11
CA ILE A 185 16.57 4.95 4.60
C ILE A 185 16.04 3.98 5.68
N GLY A 186 15.04 3.18 5.30
CA GLY A 186 14.38 2.20 6.17
C GLY A 186 14.66 0.73 5.82
N SER A 187 15.20 0.44 4.64
CA SER A 187 15.53 -0.92 4.20
C SER A 187 16.75 -0.98 3.26
N ASP A 188 17.25 -2.18 2.99
CA ASP A 188 18.31 -2.42 1.99
C ASP A 188 17.87 -2.05 0.57
N LYS A 189 16.59 -2.26 0.24
CA LYS A 189 16.00 -1.80 -1.04
C LYS A 189 16.05 -0.27 -1.14
N GLY A 190 15.74 0.42 -0.04
CA GLY A 190 15.87 1.88 0.03
C GLY A 190 17.30 2.36 -0.12
N ALA A 191 18.26 1.71 0.56
CA ALA A 191 19.68 2.03 0.44
C ALA A 191 20.18 1.88 -1.00
N LYS A 192 19.79 0.77 -1.66
CA LYS A 192 20.11 0.53 -3.07
C LYS A 192 19.48 1.59 -3.98
N PHE A 193 18.22 1.93 -3.78
CA PHE A 193 17.52 2.95 -4.56
C PHE A 193 18.24 4.31 -4.48
N ILE A 194 18.61 4.76 -3.28
CA ILE A 194 19.36 6.02 -3.10
C ILE A 194 20.73 5.94 -3.79
N SER A 195 21.43 4.81 -3.69
CA SER A 195 22.73 4.60 -4.33
C SER A 195 22.65 4.63 -5.87
N ASP A 196 21.67 3.96 -6.46
CA ASP A 196 21.45 3.89 -7.92
C ASP A 196 21.06 5.25 -8.52
N HIS A 197 20.53 6.16 -7.69
CA HIS A 197 20.07 7.49 -8.08
C HIS A 197 20.79 8.60 -7.33
N LYS A 198 22.01 8.35 -6.86
CA LYS A 198 22.80 9.23 -5.98
C LYS A 198 22.94 10.65 -6.49
N GLU A 199 22.90 10.86 -7.81
CA GLU A 199 22.98 12.18 -8.40
C GLU A 199 21.82 13.07 -7.97
N PHE A 200 20.66 12.53 -7.60
CA PHE A 200 19.47 13.26 -7.12
C PHE A 200 19.50 13.55 -5.61
N PHE A 201 20.29 12.80 -4.85
CA PHE A 201 20.31 12.85 -3.39
C PHE A 201 21.59 13.53 -2.90
N GLY A 202 21.42 14.71 -2.30
CA GLY A 202 22.50 15.46 -1.66
C GLY A 202 22.70 15.06 -0.20
N PRO A 203 23.77 15.54 0.46
CA PRO A 203 23.94 15.36 1.89
C PRO A 203 22.86 16.12 2.67
N GLY A 204 22.19 15.44 3.59
CA GLY A 204 21.33 16.06 4.59
C GLY A 204 22.16 16.75 5.68
N SER A 205 21.64 17.83 6.25
CA SER A 205 22.31 18.59 7.31
C SER A 205 21.78 18.24 8.71
N GLY A 206 22.54 18.63 9.75
CA GLY A 206 22.06 18.55 11.13
C GLY A 206 20.85 19.45 11.41
N ALA A 207 20.71 20.55 10.66
CA ALA A 207 19.54 21.42 10.71
C ALA A 207 18.30 20.70 10.17
N ASP A 208 18.43 19.99 9.04
CA ASP A 208 17.33 19.21 8.45
C ASP A 208 16.81 18.14 9.41
N LYS A 209 17.73 17.43 10.07
CA LYS A 209 17.38 16.43 11.10
C LYS A 209 16.60 17.06 12.27
N SER A 210 16.97 18.28 12.67
CA SER A 210 16.32 18.99 13.77
C SER A 210 14.94 19.47 13.35
N GLU A 211 14.79 20.02 12.15
CA GLU A 211 13.51 20.46 11.61
C GLU A 211 12.55 19.27 11.42
N ARG A 212 13.02 18.14 10.88
CA ARG A 212 12.22 16.91 10.78
C ARG A 212 11.69 16.43 12.14
N ARG A 213 12.46 16.56 13.22
CA ARG A 213 11.99 16.19 14.58
C ARG A 213 10.91 17.15 15.08
N LYS A 214 11.10 18.44 14.82
CA LYS A 214 10.11 19.46 15.17
C LYS A 214 8.79 19.24 14.42
N LEU A 215 8.85 18.98 13.12
CA LEU A 215 7.67 18.72 12.28
C LEU A 215 6.90 17.47 12.72
N GLU A 216 7.57 16.39 13.11
CA GLU A 216 6.90 15.20 13.66
C GLU A 216 6.12 15.54 14.94
N ALA A 217 6.76 16.23 15.89
CA ALA A 217 6.13 16.63 17.14
C ALA A 217 5.00 17.66 16.96
N GLU A 218 5.05 18.47 15.90
CA GLU A 218 3.97 19.39 15.52
C GLU A 218 2.83 18.66 14.83
N ALA A 219 3.12 17.71 13.93
CA ALA A 219 2.12 16.93 13.20
C ALA A 219 1.14 16.21 14.13
N GLU A 220 1.64 15.59 15.21
CA GLU A 220 0.80 14.92 16.21
C GLU A 220 -0.23 15.85 16.88
N LYS A 221 0.10 17.15 17.00
CA LYS A 221 -0.79 18.15 17.60
C LYS A 221 -1.87 18.66 16.65
N THR A 222 -1.79 18.30 15.37
CA THR A 222 -2.74 18.77 14.34
C THR A 222 -3.96 17.86 14.17
N PHE A 223 -3.98 16.69 14.83
CA PHE A 223 -5.14 15.80 14.81
C PHE A 223 -6.32 16.43 15.55
N LEU A 224 -7.53 16.28 15.00
CA LEU A 224 -8.75 16.80 15.61
C LEU A 224 -9.22 15.86 16.75
N GLU A 225 -9.64 16.46 17.86
CA GLU A 225 -10.34 15.75 18.93
C GLU A 225 -11.85 15.62 18.61
N PRO A 226 -12.48 14.47 18.89
CA PRO A 226 -11.91 13.30 19.55
C PRO A 226 -11.10 12.41 18.62
N ILE A 227 -9.90 12.04 19.07
CA ILE A 227 -9.15 10.92 18.47
C ILE A 227 -9.85 9.57 18.78
N SER A 228 -9.84 8.64 17.83
CA SER A 228 -10.55 7.35 17.96
C SER A 228 -9.84 6.39 18.94
N PHE A 229 -10.49 5.95 20.01
CA PHE A 229 -9.90 5.04 21.00
C PHE A 229 -9.93 3.56 20.56
N PHE A 230 -9.28 3.21 19.45
CA PHE A 230 -9.30 1.86 18.87
C PHE A 230 -8.92 0.76 19.85
N ALA A 231 -7.80 0.89 20.58
CA ALA A 231 -7.36 -0.11 21.55
C ALA A 231 -8.41 -0.39 22.65
N LYS A 232 -9.11 0.66 23.11
CA LYS A 232 -10.19 0.53 24.11
C LYS A 232 -11.42 -0.14 23.50
N ALA A 233 -11.75 0.21 22.25
CA ALA A 233 -12.86 -0.41 21.52
C ALA A 233 -12.61 -1.90 21.30
N MET A 234 -11.43 -2.27 20.79
CA MET A 234 -11.01 -3.68 20.61
C MET A 234 -11.07 -4.45 21.92
N ARG A 235 -10.52 -3.92 23.01
CA ARG A 235 -10.60 -4.58 24.32
C ARG A 235 -12.04 -4.80 24.79
N ARG A 236 -12.97 -3.89 24.50
CA ARG A 236 -14.39 -4.08 24.85
C ARG A 236 -15.05 -5.16 23.98
N MET A 237 -14.71 -5.22 22.69
CA MET A 237 -15.14 -6.30 21.78
C MET A 237 -14.66 -7.65 22.30
N ASP A 238 -13.36 -7.80 22.55
CA ASP A 238 -12.75 -9.06 23.01
C ASP A 238 -13.30 -9.53 24.36
N GLN A 239 -13.65 -8.59 25.26
CA GLN A 239 -14.21 -8.91 26.57
C GLN A 239 -15.73 -9.19 26.54
N GLY A 240 -16.36 -9.21 25.36
CA GLY A 240 -17.80 -9.43 25.23
C GLY A 240 -18.64 -8.33 25.91
N LYS A 241 -18.10 -7.12 26.07
CA LYS A 241 -18.75 -5.99 26.78
C LYS A 241 -19.72 -5.20 25.91
N LEU A 242 -20.04 -5.70 24.71
CA LEU A 242 -20.94 -5.09 23.75
C LEU A 242 -22.19 -5.96 23.66
N ASP A 243 -23.34 -5.37 23.94
CA ASP A 243 -24.61 -6.08 23.94
C ASP A 243 -25.24 -6.10 22.54
N ARG A 244 -26.35 -6.84 22.41
CA ARG A 244 -27.12 -6.92 21.17
C ARG A 244 -27.58 -5.54 20.68
N LYS A 245 -27.96 -4.64 21.59
CA LYS A 245 -28.46 -3.30 21.27
C LYS A 245 -27.38 -2.45 20.59
N PHE A 246 -26.13 -2.56 21.04
CA PHE A 246 -25.00 -1.92 20.39
C PHE A 246 -24.86 -2.40 18.94
N TRP A 247 -24.87 -3.72 18.72
CA TRP A 247 -24.73 -4.30 17.38
C TRP A 247 -25.92 -3.96 16.46
N ASP A 248 -27.15 -3.99 16.97
CA ASP A 248 -28.34 -3.59 16.19
C ASP A 248 -28.23 -2.12 15.74
N LYS A 249 -27.69 -1.24 16.59
CA LYS A 249 -27.43 0.17 16.23
C LYS A 249 -26.36 0.29 15.14
N VAL A 250 -25.25 -0.45 15.25
CA VAL A 250 -24.18 -0.43 14.23
C VAL A 250 -24.70 -0.97 12.90
N ALA A 251 -25.43 -2.08 12.92
CA ALA A 251 -26.04 -2.68 11.74
C ALA A 251 -27.00 -1.72 11.04
N GLY A 252 -27.73 -0.88 11.77
CA GLY A 252 -28.64 0.13 11.20
C GLY A 252 -27.97 1.19 10.31
N TYR A 253 -26.64 1.36 10.37
CA TYR A 253 -25.90 2.24 9.43
C TYR A 253 -25.45 1.51 8.16
N CYS A 254 -25.40 0.18 8.18
CA CYS A 254 -24.91 -0.61 7.06
C CYS A 254 -26.05 -0.94 6.10
N ILE A 255 -25.82 -0.69 4.81
CA ILE A 255 -26.77 -1.06 3.74
C ILE A 255 -26.32 -2.33 2.98
N GLY A 256 -25.28 -3.02 3.45
CA GLY A 256 -24.79 -4.26 2.83
C GLY A 256 -24.23 -4.10 1.41
N CYS A 257 -23.74 -2.90 1.04
CA CYS A 257 -23.26 -2.64 -0.32
C CYS A 257 -21.83 -3.12 -0.60
N GLY A 258 -21.09 -3.58 0.42
CA GLY A 258 -19.68 -4.00 0.30
C GLY A 258 -18.68 -2.87 0.04
N GLY A 259 -19.10 -1.62 -0.17
CA GLY A 259 -18.22 -0.52 -0.58
C GLY A 259 -17.03 -0.26 0.34
N CYS A 260 -17.19 -0.45 1.65
CA CYS A 260 -16.10 -0.30 2.62
C CYS A 260 -14.95 -1.30 2.36
N ILE A 261 -15.24 -2.49 1.84
CA ILE A 261 -14.26 -3.57 1.62
C ILE A 261 -13.44 -3.33 0.35
N TYR A 262 -14.04 -2.67 -0.65
CA TYR A 262 -13.34 -2.25 -1.86
C TYR A 262 -12.34 -1.11 -1.59
N VAL A 263 -12.66 -0.18 -0.68
CA VAL A 263 -11.76 0.93 -0.33
C VAL A 263 -10.81 0.61 0.84
N CYS A 264 -11.18 -0.32 1.72
CA CYS A 264 -10.38 -0.68 2.88
C CYS A 264 -9.04 -1.29 2.43
N PRO A 265 -7.90 -0.72 2.85
CA PRO A 265 -6.59 -1.18 2.40
C PRO A 265 -6.12 -2.46 3.11
N MET A 266 -6.96 -3.06 3.96
CA MET A 266 -6.67 -4.27 4.75
C MET A 266 -7.53 -5.47 4.34
N CYS A 267 -8.54 -5.25 3.50
CA CYS A 267 -9.42 -6.32 3.02
C CYS A 267 -8.72 -7.14 1.93
N SER A 268 -8.59 -8.45 2.16
CA SER A 268 -7.88 -9.39 1.30
C SER A 268 -8.78 -10.48 0.70
N CYS A 269 -10.10 -10.35 0.82
CA CYS A 269 -11.05 -11.32 0.26
C CYS A 269 -11.06 -11.24 -1.28
N PHE A 270 -11.14 -12.40 -1.92
CA PHE A 270 -11.15 -12.54 -3.37
C PHE A 270 -11.87 -13.81 -3.78
N ASP A 271 -12.40 -13.78 -5.00
CA ASP A 271 -12.94 -14.95 -5.69
C ASP A 271 -12.01 -15.34 -6.85
N VAL A 272 -12.17 -16.56 -7.37
CA VAL A 272 -11.36 -17.13 -8.44
C VAL A 272 -12.26 -17.65 -9.55
N ASP A 273 -12.07 -17.10 -10.74
CA ASP A 273 -12.85 -17.44 -11.94
C ASP A 273 -11.94 -17.92 -13.07
N ASP A 274 -12.46 -18.83 -13.90
CA ASP A 274 -11.83 -19.18 -15.18
C ASP A 274 -12.44 -18.35 -16.32
N VAL A 275 -11.67 -17.41 -16.85
CA VAL A 275 -12.06 -16.54 -17.97
C VAL A 275 -11.67 -17.19 -19.29
N LYS A 276 -12.65 -17.49 -20.15
CA LYS A 276 -12.40 -18.03 -21.48
C LYS A 276 -11.87 -16.96 -22.42
N ALA A 277 -10.75 -17.24 -23.08
CA ALA A 277 -10.20 -16.43 -24.18
C ALA A 277 -10.48 -17.06 -25.56
N GLY A 278 -10.91 -18.33 -25.59
CA GLY A 278 -11.35 -19.05 -26.79
C GLY A 278 -11.94 -20.42 -26.44
N GLU A 279 -12.22 -21.24 -27.45
CA GLU A 279 -12.74 -22.60 -27.29
C GLU A 279 -11.80 -23.53 -26.50
N THR A 280 -10.49 -23.29 -26.63
CA THR A 280 -9.44 -24.15 -26.08
C THR A 280 -8.47 -23.40 -25.19
N GLU A 281 -8.74 -22.13 -24.86
CA GLU A 281 -7.82 -21.32 -24.05
C GLU A 281 -8.55 -20.36 -23.13
N GLY A 282 -7.88 -20.02 -22.03
CA GLY A 282 -8.39 -19.10 -21.03
C GLY A 282 -7.33 -18.77 -19.99
N ALA A 283 -7.78 -18.12 -18.93
CA ALA A 283 -6.95 -17.78 -17.79
C ALA A 283 -7.74 -17.95 -16.50
N ARG A 284 -7.08 -18.47 -15.48
CA ARG A 284 -7.60 -18.39 -14.12
C ARG A 284 -7.25 -17.02 -13.57
N VAL A 285 -8.23 -16.28 -13.10
CA VAL A 285 -8.07 -14.94 -12.54
C VAL A 285 -8.62 -14.93 -11.12
N ARG A 286 -8.00 -14.15 -10.25
CA ARG A 286 -8.62 -13.74 -8.99
C ARG A 286 -9.15 -12.33 -9.10
N SER A 287 -10.30 -12.06 -8.51
CA SER A 287 -10.89 -10.72 -8.44
C SER A 287 -11.27 -10.36 -7.01
N TRP A 288 -11.20 -9.07 -6.66
CA TRP A 288 -11.68 -8.61 -5.35
C TRP A 288 -13.13 -9.00 -5.15
N ASP A 289 -13.38 -9.65 -4.02
CA ASP A 289 -14.71 -9.96 -3.53
C ASP A 289 -14.77 -9.70 -2.03
N THR A 290 -15.88 -10.05 -1.39
CA THR A 290 -16.14 -9.73 -0.01
C THR A 290 -16.86 -10.88 0.69
N CYS A 291 -16.34 -11.25 1.86
CA CYS A 291 -16.98 -12.22 2.75
C CYS A 291 -18.37 -11.79 3.27
N ASP A 292 -18.74 -10.53 3.09
CA ASP A 292 -20.08 -10.00 3.42
C ASP A 292 -21.14 -10.38 2.37
N PHE A 293 -20.74 -10.68 1.14
CA PHE A 293 -21.70 -11.08 0.10
C PHE A 293 -22.08 -12.54 0.25
N ALA A 294 -23.39 -12.81 0.18
CA ALA A 294 -23.93 -14.17 0.29
C ALA A 294 -23.38 -15.13 -0.78
N GLY A 295 -22.87 -14.61 -1.91
CA GLY A 295 -22.24 -15.40 -2.97
C GLY A 295 -20.84 -15.92 -2.60
N PHE A 296 -20.07 -15.18 -1.80
CA PHE A 296 -18.64 -15.45 -1.57
C PHE A 296 -18.33 -16.86 -1.03
N THR A 297 -19.21 -17.39 -0.17
CA THR A 297 -19.03 -18.73 0.43
C THR A 297 -19.75 -19.84 -0.33
N ARG A 298 -20.44 -19.49 -1.42
CA ARG A 298 -21.18 -20.44 -2.26
C ARG A 298 -20.27 -20.87 -3.40
N GLU A 299 -19.25 -21.66 -3.08
CA GLU A 299 -18.54 -22.41 -4.11
C GLU A 299 -19.56 -23.31 -4.84
N VAL A 300 -19.63 -23.18 -6.16
CA VAL A 300 -20.45 -24.01 -7.07
C VAL A 300 -19.54 -24.84 -7.96
#